data_AF-A0A0B2QFR0-F1
#
_entry.id   AF-A0A0B2QFR0-F1
#
_cell.length_a   1.000
_cell.length_b   1.000
_cell.length_c   1.000
_cell.angle_alpha   90.00
_cell.angle_beta   90.00
_cell.angle_gamma   90.00
#
_symmetry.space_group_name_H-M   'P 1'
#
loop_
_entity.id
_entity.type
_entity.pdbx_description
1 polymer ?
#
loop_
_entity_poly.entity_id
_entity_poly.type
_entity_poly.pdbx_seq_one_letter_code
_entity_poly.pdbx_strand_id
1 'polypeptide(L)'
;MSLVSFTNTLESYEAELRTDIGKGFEVDKILDLIFSLYVPKFHADCLLALLGFFKHYLSSSSDAPLASMLSKLETSLLRFYVIHVIQCNRNDNVVNFFTLYGVELL
;
A
#
# COMPACT_ATOMS: atom_id res chain seq x y z
N MET A 1 12.78 -6.85 39.67
CA MET A 1 11.91 -6.55 38.52
C MET A 1 10.77 -7.55 38.56
N SER A 2 9.56 -7.13 38.96
CA SER A 2 8.43 -8.03 39.19
C SER A 2 7.73 -8.37 37.87
N LEU A 3 7.17 -9.59 37.77
CA LEU A 3 6.42 -10.08 36.60
C LEU A 3 5.25 -9.13 36.24
N VAL A 4 4.66 -8.49 37.25
CA VAL A 4 3.58 -7.50 37.14
C VAL A 4 4.05 -6.22 36.41
N SER A 5 5.30 -5.82 36.60
CA SER A 5 5.87 -4.66 35.88
C SER A 5 6.02 -4.96 34.39
N PHE A 6 6.32 -6.21 34.02
CA PHE A 6 6.46 -6.62 32.62
C PHE A 6 5.11 -6.68 31.92
N THR A 7 4.08 -7.24 32.57
CA THR A 7 2.72 -7.30 31.99
C THR A 7 2.14 -5.90 31.80
N ASN A 8 2.35 -4.97 32.74
CA ASN A 8 1.87 -3.59 32.60
C ASN A 8 2.59 -2.84 31.45
N THR A 9 3.89 -3.06 31.27
CA THR A 9 4.64 -2.49 30.15
C THR A 9 4.19 -3.09 28.81
N LEU A 10 3.89 -4.39 28.77
CA LEU A 10 3.39 -5.06 27.57
C LEU A 10 1.98 -4.60 27.19
N GLU A 11 1.08 -4.45 28.16
CA GLU A 11 -0.27 -3.92 27.94
C GLU A 11 -0.26 -2.46 27.51
N SER A 12 0.61 -1.63 28.10
CA SER A 12 0.80 -0.23 27.69
C SER A 12 1.34 -0.14 26.26
N TYR A 13 2.26 -1.03 25.88
CA TYR A 13 2.81 -1.10 24.52
C TYR A 13 1.77 -1.59 23.51
N GLU A 14 0.96 -2.60 23.86
CA GLU A 14 -0.17 -3.03 23.03
C GLU A 14 -1.24 -1.95 22.90
N ALA A 15 -1.51 -1.20 23.98
CA ALA A 15 -2.45 -0.08 23.97
C ALA A 15 -1.92 1.07 23.09
N GLU A 16 -0.63 1.40 23.18
CA GLU A 16 0.01 2.38 22.30
C GLU A 16 -0.04 1.94 20.83
N LEU A 17 0.25 0.66 20.53
CA LEU A 17 0.09 0.10 19.18
C LEU A 17 -1.36 0.22 18.69
N ARG A 18 -2.35 -0.11 19.53
CA ARG A 18 -3.77 0.02 19.21
C ARG A 18 -4.18 1.47 18.97
N THR A 19 -3.59 2.43 19.69
CA THR A 19 -3.86 3.87 19.50
C THR A 19 -3.18 4.45 18.26
N ASP A 20 -2.03 3.93 17.85
CA ASP A 20 -1.36 4.34 16.61
C ASP A 20 -2.08 3.76 15.37
N ILE A 21 -2.63 2.54 15.51
CA ILE A 21 -3.61 1.93 14.58
C ILE A 21 -4.91 2.77 14.50
N GLY A 22 -5.22 3.55 15.55
CA GLY A 22 -6.40 4.42 15.65
C GLY A 22 -6.32 5.72 14.85
N LYS A 23 -5.14 6.11 14.34
CA LYS A 23 -5.04 7.14 13.30
C LYS A 23 -5.30 6.47 11.96
N GLY A 24 -6.58 6.39 11.59
CA GLY A 24 -6.98 5.91 10.27
C GLY A 24 -6.20 6.61 9.16
N PHE A 25 -6.12 5.97 7.98
CA PHE A 25 -5.41 6.53 6.85
C PHE A 25 -5.86 7.97 6.55
N GLU A 26 -4.90 8.88 6.40
CA GLU A 26 -5.15 10.20 5.81
C GLU A 26 -5.39 10.04 4.30
N VAL A 27 -6.59 9.59 3.94
CA VAL A 27 -6.96 9.18 2.57
C VAL A 27 -6.62 10.26 1.55
N ASP A 28 -6.88 11.53 1.87
CA ASP A 28 -6.58 12.64 0.95
C ASP A 28 -5.09 12.75 0.63
N LYS A 29 -4.19 12.56 1.61
CA LYS A 29 -2.74 12.59 1.37
C LYS A 29 -2.27 11.38 0.58
N ILE A 30 -2.91 10.23 0.77
CA ILE A 30 -2.61 9.03 0.00
C ILE A 30 -3.04 9.23 -1.47
N LEU A 31 -4.23 9.79 -1.70
CA LEU A 31 -4.69 10.13 -3.03
C LEU A 31 -3.75 11.14 -3.68
N ASP A 32 -3.33 12.17 -2.95
CA ASP A 32 -2.35 13.15 -3.46
C ASP A 32 -1.00 12.48 -3.80
N LEU A 33 -0.48 11.59 -2.95
CA LEU A 33 0.73 10.83 -3.26
C LEU A 33 0.58 9.99 -4.55
N ILE A 34 -0.55 9.29 -4.72
CA ILE A 34 -0.78 8.47 -5.91
C ILE A 34 -0.90 9.35 -7.15
N PHE A 35 -1.78 10.35 -7.12
CA PHE A 35 -2.21 11.09 -8.31
C PHE A 35 -1.39 12.34 -8.61
N SER A 36 -0.66 12.89 -7.65
CA SER A 36 0.23 14.05 -7.85
C SER A 36 1.70 13.66 -7.94
N LEU A 37 2.10 12.51 -7.39
CA LEU A 37 3.50 12.08 -7.35
C LEU A 37 3.78 10.76 -8.06
N TYR A 38 3.22 9.64 -7.62
CA TYR A 38 3.65 8.31 -8.08
C TYR A 38 3.28 8.04 -9.53
N VAL A 39 2.03 8.34 -9.93
CA VAL A 39 1.61 8.16 -11.32
C VAL A 39 2.26 9.19 -12.24
N PRO A 40 2.17 10.52 -12.00
CA PRO A 40 2.68 11.53 -12.95
C PRO A 40 4.20 11.52 -13.12
N LYS A 41 4.94 11.07 -12.10
CA LYS A 41 6.42 10.99 -12.16
C LYS A 41 6.93 9.59 -12.47
N PHE A 42 6.05 8.63 -12.74
CA PHE A 42 6.41 7.26 -13.09
C PHE A 42 7.16 6.48 -12.00
N HIS A 43 6.81 6.69 -10.73
CA HIS A 43 7.39 5.98 -9.58
C HIS A 43 6.60 4.68 -9.30
N ALA A 44 6.77 3.69 -10.18
CA ALA A 44 6.10 2.39 -10.04
C ALA A 44 6.45 1.66 -8.73
N ASP A 45 7.72 1.68 -8.36
CA ASP A 45 8.25 1.12 -7.12
C ASP A 45 7.50 1.64 -5.88
N CYS A 46 7.31 2.95 -5.81
CA CYS A 46 6.60 3.60 -4.70
C CYS A 46 5.11 3.20 -4.68
N LEU A 47 4.48 3.11 -5.86
CA LEU A 47 3.09 2.69 -5.99
C LEU A 47 2.89 1.22 -5.56
N LEU A 48 3.75 0.31 -6.03
CA LEU A 48 3.72 -1.10 -5.62
C LEU A 48 3.99 -1.27 -4.12
N ALA A 49 4.95 -0.53 -3.57
CA ALA A 49 5.23 -0.56 -2.13
C ALA A 49 4.02 -0.14 -1.29
N LEU A 50 3.29 0.91 -1.71
CA LEU A 50 2.06 1.34 -1.05
C LEU A 50 0.96 0.27 -1.12
N LEU A 51 0.77 -0.36 -2.29
CA LEU A 51 -0.22 -1.42 -2.49
C LEU A 51 0.14 -2.68 -1.66
N GLY A 52 1.42 -3.04 -1.63
CA GLY A 52 1.95 -4.12 -0.79
C GLY A 52 1.75 -3.85 0.70
N PHE A 53 1.94 -2.59 1.13
CA PHE A 53 1.63 -2.18 2.49
C PHE A 53 0.14 -2.35 2.81
N PHE A 54 -0.78 -1.94 1.93
CA PHE A 54 -2.21 -2.18 2.16
C PHE A 54 -2.55 -3.66 2.25
N LYS A 55 -1.95 -4.50 1.39
CA LYS A 55 -2.13 -5.95 1.46
C LYS A 55 -1.69 -6.50 2.80
N HIS A 56 -0.50 -6.14 3.26
CA HIS A 56 0.03 -6.60 4.54
C HIS A 56 -0.84 -6.13 5.72
N TYR A 57 -1.19 -4.83 5.74
CA TYR A 57 -2.03 -4.24 6.77
C TYR A 57 -3.38 -4.96 6.86
N LEU A 58 -4.04 -5.18 5.71
CA LEU A 58 -5.37 -5.78 5.65
C LEU A 58 -5.35 -7.31 5.80
N SER A 59 -4.23 -7.98 5.50
CA SER A 59 -4.09 -9.43 5.74
C SER A 59 -4.14 -9.79 7.23
N SER A 60 -3.88 -8.82 8.12
CA SER A 60 -4.07 -8.99 9.56
C SER A 60 -5.55 -8.95 9.99
N SER A 61 -6.44 -8.46 9.12
CA SER A 61 -7.88 -8.47 9.33
C SER A 61 -8.50 -9.72 8.69
N SER A 62 -9.33 -10.46 9.42
CA SER A 62 -9.99 -11.68 8.90
C SER A 62 -11.14 -11.38 7.93
N ASP A 63 -11.12 -10.24 7.24
CA ASP A 63 -12.26 -9.68 6.51
C ASP A 63 -12.15 -9.95 5.00
N ALA A 64 -12.70 -11.08 4.55
CA ALA A 64 -12.62 -11.53 3.15
C ALA A 64 -13.20 -10.53 2.11
N PRO A 65 -14.34 -9.84 2.38
CA PRO A 65 -14.83 -8.75 1.52
C PRO A 65 -13.81 -7.63 1.29
N LEU A 66 -13.08 -7.24 2.34
CA LEU A 66 -12.11 -6.14 2.29
C LEU A 66 -10.90 -6.51 1.43
N ALA A 67 -10.42 -7.75 1.54
CA ALA A 67 -9.37 -8.28 0.67
C ALA A 67 -9.78 -8.26 -0.82
N SER A 68 -11.02 -8.63 -1.13
CA SER A 68 -11.55 -8.58 -2.50
C SER A 68 -11.62 -7.15 -3.05
N MET A 69 -12.06 -6.18 -2.24
CA MET A 69 -12.07 -4.77 -2.62
C MET A 69 -10.66 -4.23 -2.86
N LEU A 70 -9.69 -4.61 -2.02
CA LEU A 70 -8.30 -4.21 -2.17
C LEU A 70 -7.69 -4.74 -3.49
N SER A 71 -7.90 -6.02 -3.82
CA SER A 71 -7.39 -6.59 -5.07
C SER A 71 -7.97 -5.88 -6.31
N LYS A 72 -9.25 -5.47 -6.26
CA LYS A 72 -9.87 -4.68 -7.33
C LYS A 72 -9.25 -3.28 -7.44
N LEU A 73 -9.00 -2.63 -6.30
CA LEU A 73 -8.37 -1.31 -6.26
C LEU A 73 -6.94 -1.38 -6.82
N GLU A 74 -6.15 -2.33 -6.36
CA GLU A 74 -4.79 -2.59 -6.86
C GLU A 74 -4.77 -2.77 -8.38
N THR A 75 -5.60 -3.70 -8.89
CA THR A 75 -5.68 -3.96 -10.33
C THR A 75 -6.05 -2.70 -11.11
N SER A 76 -6.97 -1.89 -10.58
CA SER A 76 -7.43 -0.66 -11.24
C SER A 76 -6.34 0.41 -11.25
N LEU A 77 -5.60 0.59 -10.14
CA LEU A 77 -4.51 1.54 -10.04
C LEU A 77 -3.32 1.16 -10.91
N LEU A 78 -2.95 -0.11 -10.97
CA LEU A 78 -1.85 -0.57 -11.82
C LEU A 78 -2.19 -0.41 -13.31
N ARG A 79 -3.42 -0.71 -13.72
CA ARG A 79 -3.89 -0.44 -15.09
C ARG A 79 -3.87 1.05 -15.42
N PHE A 80 -4.36 1.87 -14.49
CA PHE A 80 -4.33 3.33 -14.64
C PHE A 80 -2.90 3.84 -14.81
N TYR A 81 -1.96 3.37 -13.98
CA TYR A 81 -0.54 3.71 -14.07
C TYR A 81 0.04 3.37 -15.46
N VAL A 82 -0.16 2.13 -15.94
CA VAL A 82 0.36 1.69 -17.24
C VAL A 82 -0.24 2.52 -18.38
N ILE A 83 -1.55 2.77 -18.37
CA ILE A 83 -2.23 3.61 -19.36
C ILE A 83 -1.65 5.03 -19.36
N HIS A 84 -1.44 5.62 -18.18
CA HIS A 84 -0.86 6.96 -18.05
C HIS A 84 0.56 7.02 -18.65
N VAL A 85 1.41 6.03 -18.34
CA VAL A 85 2.78 5.96 -18.88
C VAL A 85 2.78 5.89 -20.41
N ILE A 86 1.88 5.07 -20.98
CA ILE A 86 1.70 4.96 -22.44
C ILE A 86 1.24 6.29 -23.04
N GLN A 87 0.25 6.95 -22.45
CA GLN A 87 -0.26 8.25 -22.91
C GLN A 87 0.80 9.34 -22.90
N CYS A 88 1.74 9.30 -21.96
CA CYS A 88 2.88 10.21 -21.90
C CYS A 88 4.04 9.85 -22.87
N ASN A 89 3.86 8.84 -23.73
CA ASN A 89 4.90 8.31 -24.64
C ASN A 89 6.19 7.87 -23.91
N ARG A 90 6.06 7.38 -22.67
CA ARG A 90 7.19 6.90 -21.85
C ARG A 90 7.31 5.38 -21.93
N ASN A 91 7.40 4.84 -23.14
CA ASN A 91 7.40 3.39 -23.37
C ASN A 91 8.52 2.64 -22.64
N ASP A 92 9.69 3.26 -22.46
CA ASP A 92 10.80 2.69 -21.69
C ASP A 92 10.39 2.37 -20.24
N ASN A 93 9.58 3.25 -19.63
CA ASN A 93 9.06 3.06 -18.28
C ASN A 93 8.05 1.89 -18.23
N VAL A 94 7.28 1.65 -19.30
CA VAL A 94 6.36 0.50 -19.41
C VAL A 94 7.15 -0.80 -19.49
N VAL A 95 8.18 -0.83 -20.35
CA VAL A 95 9.06 -2.00 -20.49
C VAL A 95 9.76 -2.29 -19.16
N ASN A 96 10.31 -1.27 -18.52
CA ASN A 96 10.97 -1.42 -17.23
C ASN A 96 9.99 -1.93 -16.14
N PHE A 97 8.77 -1.40 -16.12
CA PHE A 97 7.71 -1.86 -15.20
C PHE A 97 7.45 -3.36 -15.33
N PHE A 98 7.18 -3.86 -16.54
CA PHE A 98 6.91 -5.28 -16.74
C PHE A 98 8.16 -6.16 -16.60
N THR A 99 9.35 -5.63 -16.89
CA THR A 99 10.61 -6.35 -16.69
C THR A 99 10.88 -6.60 -15.20
N LEU A 100 10.64 -5.58 -14.35
CA LEU A 100 10.89 -5.67 -12.91
C LEU A 100 9.77 -6.38 -12.16
N TYR A 101 8.51 -6.08 -12.49
CA TYR A 101 7.36 -6.48 -11.68
C TYR A 101 6.44 -7.48 -12.38
N GLY A 102 6.64 -7.76 -13.67
CA GLY A 102 5.70 -8.57 -14.47
C GLY A 102 5.47 -9.97 -13.91
N VAL A 103 6.49 -10.59 -13.31
CA VAL A 103 6.38 -11.92 -12.69
C VAL A 103 5.48 -11.90 -11.45
N GLU A 104 5.53 -10.83 -10.65
CA GLU A 104 4.71 -10.68 -9.44
C GLU A 104 3.25 -10.33 -9.76
N LEU A 105 2.97 -9.92 -11.01
CA LEU A 105 1.66 -9.52 -11.49
C LEU A 105 0.88 -10.64 -12.21
N LEU A 106 1.48 -11.83 -12.36
CA LEU A 106 0.87 -13.04 -12.96
C LEU A 106 0.18 -13.91 -11.91
#